data_AF-C2MAX7-F1
#
_entry.id   AF-C2MAX7-F1
#
_cell.length_a   1.000
_cell.length_b   1.000
_cell.length_c   1.000
_cell.angle_alpha   90.00
_cell.angle_beta   90.00
_cell.angle_gamma   90.00
#
_symmetry.space_group_name_H-M   'P 1'
#
loop_
_entity.id
_entity.type
_entity.pdbx_description
1 polymer ?
#
loop_
_entity_poly.entity_id
_entity_poly.type
_entity_poly.pdbx_seq_one_letter_code
_entity_poly.pdbx_strand_id
1 'polypeptide(L)'
;MRPVLALLMQAFLRLDAPLVVSPAVALEVFHNFTLLHDDVMDNSPVRRGKPSVYAKYGLTPAILSGDAMLILAYQMLTEDVSPEMLV
;
A
#
# COMPACT_ATOMS: atom_id res chain seq x y z
N MET A 1 -2.26 -10.18 -4.21
CA MET A 1 -3.45 -10.25 -5.09
C MET A 1 -3.72 -8.92 -5.78
N ARG A 2 -3.75 -7.80 -5.04
CA ARG A 2 -4.09 -6.46 -5.55
C ARG A 2 -3.28 -6.00 -6.78
N PRO A 3 -1.93 -5.99 -6.76
CA PRO A 3 -1.16 -5.55 -7.92
C PRO A 3 -1.33 -6.49 -9.11
N VAL A 4 -1.48 -7.79 -8.87
CA VAL A 4 -1.73 -8.78 -9.94
C VAL A 4 -3.06 -8.50 -10.63
N LEU A 5 -4.12 -8.18 -9.88
CA LEU A 5 -5.41 -7.82 -10.47
C LEU A 5 -5.32 -6.55 -11.34
N ALA A 6 -4.60 -5.54 -10.87
CA ALA A 6 -4.37 -4.31 -11.64
C ALA A 6 -3.63 -4.60 -12.96
N LEU A 7 -2.57 -5.41 -12.91
CA LEU A 7 -1.82 -5.82 -14.11
C LEU A 7 -2.64 -6.71 -15.06
N LEU A 8 -3.51 -7.58 -14.55
CA LEU A 8 -4.43 -8.36 -15.38
C LEU A 8 -5.44 -7.45 -16.09
N MET A 9 -5.97 -6.44 -15.41
CA MET A 9 -6.87 -5.44 -16.02
C MET A 9 -6.14 -4.59 -17.06
N GLN A 10 -4.89 -4.20 -16.79
CA GLN A 10 -4.04 -3.54 -17.78
C GLN A 10 -3.89 -4.38 -19.05
N ALA A 11 -3.59 -5.67 -18.91
CA ALA A 11 -3.47 -6.58 -20.05
C ALA A 11 -4.80 -6.76 -20.80
N PHE A 12 -5.92 -6.87 -20.08
CA PHE A 12 -7.26 -7.00 -20.67
C PHE A 12 -7.68 -5.74 -21.46
N LEU A 13 -7.45 -4.56 -20.88
CA LEU A 13 -7.79 -3.27 -21.48
C LEU A 13 -6.76 -2.76 -22.49
N ARG A 14 -5.60 -3.45 -22.62
CA ARG A 14 -4.46 -3.06 -23.48
C ARG A 14 -3.96 -1.65 -23.18
N LEU A 15 -3.89 -1.30 -21.90
CA LEU A 15 -3.33 -0.03 -21.45
C LEU A 15 -1.79 -0.09 -21.45
N ASP A 16 -1.14 1.06 -21.62
CA ASP A 16 0.31 1.15 -21.50
C ASP A 16 0.76 0.75 -20.09
N ALA A 17 1.77 -0.11 -20.00
CA ALA A 17 2.24 -0.64 -18.72
C ALA A 17 2.64 0.45 -17.70
N PRO A 18 3.35 1.53 -18.10
CA PRO A 18 3.68 2.62 -17.18
C PRO A 18 2.45 3.24 -16.49
N LEU A 19 1.30 3.32 -17.17
CA LEU A 19 0.07 3.90 -16.62
C LEU A 19 -0.53 3.10 -15.46
N VAL A 20 -0.18 1.81 -15.33
CA VAL A 20 -0.81 0.93 -14.32
C VAL A 20 0.17 0.43 -13.28
N VAL A 21 1.47 0.35 -13.59
CA VAL A 21 2.47 -0.15 -12.63
C VAL A 21 2.53 0.74 -11.38
N SER A 22 2.64 2.07 -11.53
CA SER A 22 2.73 2.96 -10.35
C SER A 22 1.46 2.89 -9.46
N PRO A 23 0.23 3.01 -10.00
CA PRO A 23 -0.99 2.81 -9.22
C PRO A 23 -1.12 1.41 -8.60
N ALA A 24 -0.66 0.35 -9.28
CA ALA A 24 -0.70 -1.01 -8.76
C ALA A 24 0.24 -1.19 -7.55
N VAL A 25 1.42 -0.57 -7.58
CA VAL A 25 2.37 -0.54 -6.45
C VAL A 25 1.80 0.29 -5.31
N ALA A 26 1.28 1.49 -5.61
CA ALA A 26 0.63 2.37 -4.62
C ALA A 26 -0.47 1.63 -3.84
N LEU A 27 -1.30 0.84 -4.53
CA LEU A 27 -2.38 0.05 -3.92
C LEU A 27 -1.85 -1.02 -2.94
N GLU A 28 -0.73 -1.68 -3.25
CA GLU A 28 -0.13 -2.67 -2.35
C GLU A 28 0.58 -2.00 -1.15
N VAL A 29 1.19 -0.83 -1.35
CA VAL A 29 1.76 -0.02 -0.26
C VAL A 29 0.67 0.46 0.68
N PHE A 30 -0.42 1.03 0.14
CA PHE A 30 -1.60 1.44 0.91
C PHE A 30 -2.17 0.26 1.70
N HIS A 31 -2.29 -0.91 1.07
CA HIS A 31 -2.77 -2.08 1.78
C HIS A 31 -1.86 -2.50 2.95
N ASN A 32 -0.54 -2.46 2.76
CA ASN A 32 0.37 -2.80 3.86
C ASN A 32 0.34 -1.75 4.98
N PHE A 33 0.08 -0.47 4.67
CA PHE A 33 -0.24 0.53 5.69
C PHE A 33 -1.41 0.07 6.56
N THR A 34 -2.54 -0.32 5.96
CA THR A 34 -3.70 -0.75 6.75
C THR A 34 -3.35 -1.94 7.62
N LEU A 35 -2.60 -2.92 7.11
CA LEU A 35 -2.19 -4.10 7.89
C LEU A 35 -1.27 -3.76 9.08
N LEU A 36 -0.37 -2.78 8.94
CA LEU A 36 0.48 -2.34 10.06
C LEU A 36 -0.37 -1.74 11.18
N HIS A 37 -1.32 -0.88 10.81
CA HIS A 37 -2.22 -0.24 11.76
C HIS A 37 -3.22 -1.25 12.34
N ASP A 38 -3.76 -2.18 11.54
CA ASP A 38 -4.63 -3.27 11.99
C ASP A 38 -3.91 -4.14 13.04
N ASP A 39 -2.65 -4.52 12.80
CA ASP A 39 -1.88 -5.30 13.78
C ASP A 39 -1.73 -4.57 15.12
N VAL A 40 -1.67 -3.24 15.12
CA VAL A 40 -1.68 -2.41 16.34
C VAL A 40 -3.07 -2.36 16.97
N MET A 41 -4.11 -2.05 16.18
CA MET A 41 -5.49 -1.89 16.65
C MET A 41 -6.05 -3.19 17.24
N ASP A 42 -5.72 -4.32 16.63
CA ASP A 42 -6.18 -5.65 17.04
C ASP A 42 -5.27 -6.29 18.10
N ASN A 43 -4.19 -5.63 18.51
CA ASN A 43 -3.12 -6.20 19.34
C ASN A 43 -2.58 -7.54 18.78
N SER A 44 -2.45 -7.65 17.46
CA SER A 44 -2.06 -8.87 16.78
C SER A 44 -0.54 -9.09 16.83
N PRO A 45 -0.04 -10.14 17.51
CA PRO A 45 1.40 -10.36 17.63
C PRO A 45 2.03 -11.03 16.40
N VAL A 46 1.23 -11.61 15.50
CA VAL A 46 1.69 -12.46 14.40
C VAL A 46 0.95 -12.12 13.11
N ARG A 47 1.69 -11.98 12.01
CA ARG A 47 1.17 -11.85 10.66
C ARG A 47 1.87 -12.82 9.71
N ARG A 48 1.07 -13.60 8.98
CA ARG A 48 1.56 -14.60 7.99
C ARG A 48 2.65 -15.52 8.57
N GLY A 49 2.44 -15.98 9.82
CA GLY A 49 3.35 -16.88 10.53
C GLY A 49 4.65 -16.23 11.04
N LYS A 50 4.79 -14.91 10.96
CA LYS A 50 5.96 -14.16 11.48
C LYS A 50 5.50 -13.13 12.51
N PRO A 51 6.37 -12.67 13.43
CA PRO A 51 6.04 -11.54 14.30
C PRO A 51 5.55 -10.34 13.48
N SER A 52 4.46 -9.71 13.90
CA SER A 52 4.00 -8.45 13.31
C SER A 52 5.05 -7.35 13.49
N VAL A 53 4.96 -6.27 12.72
CA VAL A 53 5.86 -5.10 12.89
C VAL A 53 5.69 -4.53 14.30
N TYR A 54 4.44 -4.44 14.77
CA TYR A 54 4.09 -4.06 16.13
C TYR A 54 4.78 -4.95 17.19
N ALA A 55 4.71 -6.27 17.05
CA ALA A 55 5.36 -7.19 18.01
C ALA A 55 6.89 -7.13 17.96
N LYS A 56 7.47 -6.89 16.78
CA LYS A 56 8.92 -6.91 16.58
C LYS A 56 9.61 -5.60 16.96
N TYR A 57 8.97 -4.47 16.69
CA TYR A 57 9.56 -3.14 16.82
C TYR A 57 8.83 -2.22 17.82
N GLY A 58 7.69 -2.68 18.35
CA GLY A 58 6.90 -1.92 19.31
C GLY A 58 5.88 -0.98 18.66
N LEU A 59 5.11 -0.31 19.52
CA LEU A 59 3.97 0.52 19.13
C LEU A 59 4.36 1.71 18.25
N THR A 60 5.29 2.56 18.72
CA THR A 60 5.63 3.81 18.03
C THR A 60 6.22 3.58 16.63
N PRO A 61 7.19 2.67 16.42
CA PRO A 61 7.70 2.41 15.08
C PRO A 61 6.64 1.82 14.15
N ALA A 62 5.72 0.99 14.65
CA ALA A 62 4.65 0.43 13.83
C ALA A 62 3.66 1.51 13.34
N ILE A 63 3.25 2.44 14.22
CA ILE A 63 2.37 3.54 13.85
C ILE A 63 3.06 4.45 12.81
N LEU A 64 4.27 4.94 13.12
CA LEU A 64 4.99 5.88 12.25
C LEU A 64 5.37 5.27 10.89
N SER A 65 5.71 3.98 10.87
CA SER A 65 5.97 3.29 9.60
C SER A 65 4.70 3.18 8.77
N GLY A 66 3.55 2.92 9.40
CA GLY A 66 2.26 2.95 8.72
C GLY A 66 1.95 4.33 8.13
N ASP A 67 2.11 5.40 8.91
CA ASP A 67 1.85 6.77 8.43
C ASP A 67 2.74 7.14 7.24
N ALA A 68 4.03 6.77 7.29
CA ALA A 68 4.96 6.96 6.18
C ALA A 68 4.53 6.17 4.93
N MET A 69 4.03 4.94 5.10
CA MET A 69 3.52 4.12 4.00
C MET A 69 2.26 4.72 3.37
N LEU A 70 1.36 5.32 4.17
CA LEU A 70 0.18 6.02 3.64
C LEU A 70 0.60 7.20 2.75
N ILE A 71 1.52 8.04 3.23
CA ILE A 71 2.05 9.18 2.47
C ILE A 71 2.71 8.69 1.18
N LEU A 72 3.54 7.66 1.26
CA LEU A 72 4.23 7.10 0.10
C LEU A 72 3.24 6.53 -0.94
N ALA A 73 2.18 5.87 -0.48
CA ALA A 73 1.14 5.36 -1.37
C ALA A 73 0.47 6.49 -2.16
N TYR A 74 0.14 7.60 -1.50
CA TYR A 74 -0.42 8.77 -2.19
C TYR A 74 0.58 9.38 -3.18
N GLN A 75 1.84 9.54 -2.79
CA GLN A 75 2.87 10.07 -3.70
C GLN A 75 2.99 9.24 -4.97
N MET A 76 3.05 7.91 -4.85
CA MET A 76 3.08 6.99 -6.00
C MET A 76 1.81 7.09 -6.84
N LEU A 77 0.64 7.21 -6.20
CA LEU A 77 -0.64 7.28 -6.91
C LEU A 77 -0.77 8.58 -7.72
N THR A 78 -0.18 9.68 -7.25
CA THR A 78 -0.32 11.00 -7.87
C THR A 78 0.85 11.41 -8.76
N GLU A 79 1.93 10.63 -8.82
CA GLU A 79 3.19 10.99 -9.50
C GLU A 79 2.99 11.45 -10.95
N ASP A 80 2.11 10.77 -11.69
CA ASP A 80 1.81 11.05 -13.11
C ASP A 80 0.36 11.53 -13.34
N VAL A 81 -0.33 12.00 -12.28
CA VAL A 81 -1.72 12.43 -12.36
C VAL A 81 -1.76 13.96 -12.46
N SER A 82 -2.42 14.47 -13.51
CA SER A 82 -2.58 15.92 -13.66
C SER A 82 -3.47 16.48 -12.53
N PRO A 83 -3.19 17.69 -12.00
CA PRO A 83 -3.91 18.25 -10.87
C PRO A 83 -5.43 18.36 -11.08
N GLU A 84 -5.88 18.48 -12.34
CA GLU A 84 -7.30 18.57 -12.71
C GLU A 84 -8.07 17.27 -12.44
N MET A 85 -7.37 16.14 -12.32
CA MET A 85 -7.96 14.83 -12.00
C MET A 85 -8.02 14.54 -10.49
N LEU A 86 -7.47 15.43 -9.64
CA LEU A 86 -7.41 15.27 -8.18
C LEU A 86 -8.55 15.99 -7.44
N VAL A 87 -9.57 16.48 -8.15
CA VAL A 87 -10.69 17.29 -7.64
C VAL A 87 -11.95 16.45 -7.44
#